data_AF-A0A962ZKS4-F1
#
_entry.id   AF-A0A962ZKS4-F1
#
_cell.length_a   1.000
_cell.length_b   1.000
_cell.length_c   1.000
_cell.angle_alpha   90.00
_cell.angle_beta   90.00
_cell.angle_gamma   90.00
#
_symmetry.space_group_name_H-M   'P 1'
#
loop_
_entity.id
_entity.type
_entity.pdbx_description
1 polymer ?
#
loop_
_entity_poly.entity_id
_entity_poly.type
_entity_poly.pdbx_seq_one_letter_code
_entity_poly.pdbx_strand_id
1 'polypeptide(L)'
;LGMALHADDGLMASKPYAASGKYIQRQGDHCKTCRYDPKKTTGNGACPYNSLYWRFINRHIDRWQDNPRMALSLRNWQRKPAPEREAILRWADAEHRRLTAP
;
A
#
# COMPACT_ATOMS: atom_id res chain seq x y z
N LEU A 1 8.61 9.11 14.94
CA LEU A 1 8.42 9.96 13.74
C LEU A 1 9.23 9.45 12.54
N GLY A 2 10.50 9.08 12.73
CA GLY A 2 11.34 8.60 11.63
C GLY A 2 11.00 7.22 11.08
N MET A 3 11.55 6.16 11.67
CA MET A 3 11.47 4.80 11.13
C MET A 3 10.05 4.37 10.68
N ALA A 4 9.05 4.44 11.55
CA ALA A 4 7.71 3.91 11.23
C ALA A 4 6.89 4.77 10.25
N LEU A 5 6.98 6.11 10.35
CA LEU A 5 6.11 7.03 9.60
C LEU A 5 6.82 7.72 8.43
N HIS A 6 8.15 7.68 8.41
CA HIS A 6 9.00 8.39 7.45
C HIS A 6 8.66 9.90 7.38
N ALA A 7 8.37 10.47 8.56
CA ALA A 7 8.01 11.87 8.74
C ALA A 7 9.22 12.76 9.08
N ASP A 8 10.43 12.19 9.07
CA ASP A 8 11.73 12.84 9.29
C ASP A 8 12.52 13.01 7.97
N ASP A 9 11.82 12.94 6.83
CA ASP A 9 12.40 12.98 5.49
C ASP A 9 13.55 11.97 5.24
N GLY A 10 13.52 10.85 5.97
CA GLY A 10 14.45 9.75 5.78
C GLY A 10 15.74 9.85 6.56
N LEU A 11 15.83 10.74 7.55
CA LEU A 11 16.94 10.79 8.51
C LEU A 11 17.24 9.41 9.13
N MET A 12 16.20 8.67 9.55
CA MET A 12 16.35 7.37 10.22
C MET A 12 16.17 6.16 9.29
N ALA A 13 15.52 6.32 8.14
CA ALA A 13 15.22 5.21 7.23
C ALA A 13 15.23 5.67 5.78
N SER A 14 15.98 4.97 4.93
CA SER A 14 16.14 5.32 3.50
C SER A 14 14.90 5.11 2.63
N LYS A 15 13.83 4.51 3.17
CA LYS A 15 12.53 4.34 2.51
C LYS A 15 11.40 4.23 3.53
N PRO A 16 10.14 4.54 3.15
CA PRO A 16 9.00 4.26 4.01
C PRO A 16 8.81 2.75 4.20
N TYR A 17 8.54 2.33 5.45
CA TYR A 17 8.14 0.95 5.77
C TYR A 17 6.64 0.74 5.50
N ALA A 18 6.20 1.01 4.27
CA ALA A 18 4.86 0.66 3.81
C ALA A 18 4.86 -0.75 3.23
N ALA A 19 3.83 -1.53 3.59
CA ALA A 19 3.72 -2.92 3.19
C ALA A 19 2.28 -3.31 2.85
N SER A 20 2.13 -4.25 1.91
CA SER A 20 0.84 -4.82 1.55
C SER A 20 0.52 -6.06 2.41
N GLY A 21 -0.70 -6.59 2.29
CA GLY A 21 -1.13 -7.81 2.98
C GLY A 21 -0.26 -9.03 2.66
N LYS A 22 0.38 -9.06 1.48
CA LYS A 22 1.32 -10.14 1.10
C LYS A 22 2.60 -10.15 1.95
N TYR A 23 3.06 -8.99 2.43
CA TYR A 23 4.17 -8.94 3.38
C TYR A 23 3.72 -9.52 4.73
N ILE A 24 2.58 -9.08 5.25
CA ILE A 24 2.01 -9.55 6.52
C ILE A 24 1.82 -11.08 6.50
N GLN A 25 1.29 -11.63 5.40
CA GLN A 25 1.13 -13.06 5.21
C GLN A 25 2.46 -13.85 5.32
N ARG A 26 3.58 -13.26 4.94
CA ARG A 26 4.91 -13.91 5.01
C ARG A 26 5.52 -13.86 6.40
N GLN A 27 5.05 -12.95 7.26
CA GLN A 27 5.63 -12.75 8.60
C GLN A 27 5.04 -13.70 9.65
N GLY A 28 3.97 -14.43 9.35
CA GLY A 28 3.34 -15.32 10.31
C GLY A 28 2.02 -15.90 9.80
N ASP A 29 1.14 -16.26 10.74
CA ASP A 29 -0.11 -16.97 10.48
C ASP A 29 -1.38 -16.12 10.64
N HIS A 30 -1.24 -14.81 10.90
CA HIS A 30 -2.36 -13.87 11.06
C HIS A 30 -3.41 -13.93 9.95
N CYS A 31 -2.98 -14.24 8.72
CA CYS A 31 -3.89 -14.30 7.57
C CYS A 31 -4.71 -15.60 7.49
N LYS A 32 -4.36 -16.67 8.23
CA LYS A 32 -5.02 -17.99 8.10
C LYS A 32 -6.49 -17.98 8.56
N THR A 33 -6.79 -17.20 9.59
CA THR A 33 -8.13 -17.07 10.19
C THR A 33 -8.76 -15.70 9.93
N CYS A 34 -8.10 -14.86 9.13
CA CYS A 34 -8.60 -13.52 8.83
C CYS A 34 -9.73 -13.57 7.81
N ARG A 35 -10.78 -12.76 8.02
CA ARG A 35 -11.90 -12.58 7.06
C ARG A 35 -11.48 -12.03 5.70
N TYR A 36 -10.26 -11.49 5.60
CA TYR A 36 -9.74 -10.87 4.39
C TYR A 36 -8.66 -11.72 3.74
N ASP A 37 -8.70 -11.80 2.41
CA ASP A 37 -7.71 -12.51 1.60
C ASP A 37 -6.52 -11.59 1.24
N PRO A 38 -5.30 -11.88 1.73
CA PRO A 38 -4.11 -11.10 1.40
C PRO A 38 -3.69 -11.20 -0.09
N LYS A 39 -4.27 -12.11 -0.87
CA LYS A 39 -4.04 -12.24 -2.31
C LYS A 39 -4.93 -11.31 -3.14
N LYS A 40 -6.05 -10.84 -2.58
CA LYS A 40 -7.00 -9.94 -3.26
C LYS A 40 -6.65 -8.47 -3.01
N THR A 41 -6.55 -7.67 -4.08
CA THR A 41 -6.26 -6.23 -3.97
C THR A 41 -7.54 -5.39 -3.87
N THR A 42 -8.61 -5.80 -4.54
CA THR A 42 -9.93 -5.14 -4.56
C THR A 42 -11.05 -6.16 -4.46
N GLY A 43 -12.28 -5.70 -4.24
CA GLY A 43 -13.47 -6.53 -4.17
C GLY A 43 -13.75 -7.08 -2.77
N ASN A 44 -14.94 -7.65 -2.58
CA ASN A 44 -15.37 -8.13 -1.27
C ASN A 44 -14.38 -9.17 -0.69
N GLY A 45 -14.03 -8.99 0.58
CA GLY A 45 -13.03 -9.80 1.27
C GLY A 45 -11.58 -9.48 0.90
N ALA A 46 -11.28 -8.44 0.12
CA ALA A 46 -9.90 -8.02 -0.13
C ALA A 46 -9.23 -7.45 1.12
N CYS A 47 -7.96 -7.80 1.35
CA CYS A 47 -7.18 -7.23 2.44
C CYS A 47 -7.02 -5.70 2.25
N PRO A 48 -7.47 -4.87 3.22
CA PRO A 48 -7.39 -3.41 3.09
C PRO A 48 -5.97 -2.89 2.87
N TYR A 49 -4.96 -3.55 3.46
CA TYR A 49 -3.55 -3.19 3.27
C TYR A 49 -3.11 -3.21 1.80
N ASN A 50 -3.72 -4.03 0.95
CA ASN A 50 -3.30 -4.13 -0.45
C ASN A 50 -3.67 -2.89 -1.25
N SER A 51 -4.93 -2.45 -1.18
CA SER A 51 -5.40 -1.25 -1.88
C SER A 51 -4.83 0.02 -1.26
N LEU A 52 -4.76 0.10 0.07
CA LEU A 52 -4.18 1.24 0.79
C LEU A 52 -2.68 1.40 0.53
N TYR A 53 -1.93 0.29 0.38
CA TYR A 53 -0.52 0.35 -0.04
C TYR A 53 -0.38 1.04 -1.39
N TRP A 54 -1.16 0.63 -2.40
CA TRP A 54 -1.09 1.26 -3.72
C TRP A 54 -1.57 2.71 -3.71
N ARG A 55 -2.59 3.04 -2.91
CA ARG A 55 -3.01 4.42 -2.68
C ARG A 55 -1.90 5.28 -2.09
N PHE A 56 -1.16 4.76 -1.12
CA PHE A 56 0.01 5.44 -0.53
C PHE A 56 1.11 5.65 -1.58
N ILE A 57 1.45 4.61 -2.35
CA ILE A 57 2.41 4.74 -3.46
C ILE A 57 1.96 5.80 -4.46
N ASN A 58 0.70 5.77 -4.89
CA ASN A 58 0.16 6.71 -5.87
C ASN A 58 0.18 8.16 -5.38
N ARG A 59 -0.18 8.39 -4.11
CA ARG A 59 -0.22 9.73 -3.51
C ARG A 59 1.16 10.40 -3.43
N HIS A 60 2.23 9.61 -3.39
CA HIS A 60 3.58 10.08 -3.10
C HIS A 60 4.59 9.73 -4.21
N ILE A 61 4.12 9.51 -5.45
CA ILE A 61 4.98 9.21 -6.61
C ILE A 61 6.07 10.27 -6.75
N ASP A 62 5.69 11.54 -6.80
CA ASP A 62 6.61 12.66 -7.06
C ASP A 62 7.68 12.77 -5.96
N ARG A 63 7.32 12.48 -4.70
CA ARG A 63 8.26 12.50 -3.57
C ARG A 63 9.32 11.40 -3.66
N TRP A 64 9.01 10.27 -4.29
CA TRP A 64 9.89 9.10 -4.31
C TRP A 64 10.45 8.76 -5.69
N GLN A 65 10.17 9.56 -6.72
CA GLN A 65 10.63 9.30 -8.08
C GLN A 65 12.15 9.13 -8.16
N ASP A 66 12.89 9.90 -7.34
CA ASP A 66 14.35 9.88 -7.29
C ASP A 66 14.92 8.90 -6.24
N ASN A 67 14.07 8.21 -5.47
CA ASN A 67 14.52 7.26 -4.46
C ASN A 67 14.76 5.86 -5.09
N PRO A 68 16.02 5.37 -5.19
CA PRO A 68 16.33 4.09 -5.84
C PRO A 68 15.67 2.89 -5.15
N ARG A 69 15.44 2.98 -3.83
CA ARG A 69 14.82 1.92 -3.02
C ARG A 69 13.31 1.82 -3.27
N MET A 70 12.69 2.87 -3.82
CA MET A 70 11.27 2.92 -4.18
C MET A 70 11.03 2.62 -5.67
N ALA A 71 12.07 2.66 -6.50
CA ALA A 71 11.98 2.50 -7.96
C ALA A 71 11.19 1.25 -8.40
N LEU A 72 11.38 0.10 -7.75
CA LEU A 72 10.63 -1.12 -8.08
C LEU A 72 9.13 -0.98 -7.81
N SER A 73 8.76 -0.42 -6.66
CA SER A 73 7.36 -0.20 -6.29
C SER A 73 6.68 0.78 -7.23
N LEU A 74 7.37 1.88 -7.57
CA LEU A 74 6.86 2.88 -8.51
C LEU A 74 6.68 2.30 -9.92
N ARG A 75 7.68 1.57 -10.44
CA ARG A 75 7.57 0.91 -11.75
C ARG A 75 6.44 -0.13 -11.77
N ASN A 76 6.28 -0.92 -10.71
CA ASN A 76 5.20 -1.88 -10.61
C ASN A 76 3.82 -1.21 -10.62
N TRP A 77 3.69 -0.04 -9.99
CA TRP A 77 2.46 0.75 -10.05
C TRP A 77 2.22 1.29 -11.47
N GLN A 78 3.24 1.91 -12.08
CA GLN A 78 3.13 2.52 -13.41
C GLN A 78 2.84 1.52 -14.54
N ARG A 79 3.30 0.27 -14.40
CA ARG A 79 3.04 -0.81 -15.37
C ARG A 79 1.59 -1.33 -15.36
N LYS A 80 0.80 -1.01 -14.34
CA LYS A 80 -0.60 -1.43 -14.27
C LYS A 80 -1.44 -0.65 -15.29
N PRO A 81 -2.32 -1.30 -16.06
CA PRO A 81 -3.26 -0.62 -16.94
C PRO A 81 -4.07 0.45 -16.19
N ALA A 82 -4.40 1.56 -16.87
CA ALA A 82 -5.19 2.65 -16.27
C ALA A 82 -6.50 2.16 -15.63
N PRO A 83 -7.31 1.29 -16.26
CA PRO A 83 -8.53 0.78 -15.64
C PRO A 83 -8.27 0.00 -14.34
N GLU A 84 -7.16 -0.74 -14.26
CA GLU A 84 -6.76 -1.47 -13.05
C GLU A 84 -6.38 -0.50 -11.93
N ARG A 85 -5.55 0.52 -12.24
CA ARG A 85 -5.13 1.53 -11.26
C ARG A 85 -6.33 2.27 -10.69
N GLU A 86 -7.25 2.70 -11.55
CA GLU A 86 -8.47 3.38 -11.11
C GLU A 86 -9.35 2.49 -10.23
N ALA A 87 -9.51 1.20 -10.58
CA ALA A 87 -10.27 0.27 -9.75
C ALA A 87 -9.63 0.09 -8.36
N ILE A 88 -8.31 0.00 -8.29
CA ILE A 88 -7.56 -0.09 -7.03
C ILE A 88 -7.74 1.18 -6.20
N LEU A 89 -7.60 2.36 -6.82
CA LEU A 89 -7.73 3.64 -6.12
C LEU A 89 -9.17 3.88 -5.61
N ARG A 90 -10.19 3.62 -6.44
CA ARG A 90 -11.60 3.71 -6.01
C ARG A 90 -11.88 2.81 -4.82
N TRP A 91 -11.38 1.58 -4.83
CA TRP A 91 -11.53 0.66 -3.70
C TRP A 91 -10.79 1.16 -2.45
N ALA A 92 -9.55 1.63 -2.62
CA ALA A 92 -8.75 2.15 -1.52
C ALA A 92 -9.38 3.38 -0.86
N ASP A 93 -9.98 4.28 -1.64
CA ASP A 93 -10.68 5.46 -1.12
C ASP A 93 -11.95 5.07 -0.36
N ALA A 94 -12.70 4.08 -0.82
CA ALA A 94 -13.84 3.54 -0.09
C ALA A 94 -13.41 2.92 1.25
N GLU A 95 -12.35 2.12 1.26
CA GLU A 95 -11.80 1.55 2.50
C GLU A 95 -11.25 2.62 3.45
N HIS A 96 -10.56 3.63 2.92
CA HIS A 96 -10.07 4.74 3.73
C HIS A 96 -11.23 5.47 4.41
N ARG A 97 -12.28 5.82 3.65
CA ARG A 97 -13.49 6.47 4.21
C ARG A 97 -14.14 5.60 5.27
N ARG A 98 -14.26 4.28 5.06
CA ARG A 98 -14.82 3.34 6.05
C ARG A 98 -14.02 3.32 7.35
N LEU A 99 -12.69 3.43 7.26
CA LEU A 99 -11.78 3.39 8.42
C LEU A 99 -11.63 4.74 9.14
N THR A 100 -11.89 5.86 8.45
CA THR A 100 -11.74 7.22 9.00
C THR A 100 -13.07 7.92 9.24
N ALA A 101 -14.20 7.24 9.05
CA ALA A 101 -15.50 7.78 9.43
C ALA A 101 -15.57 7.89 10.97
N PRO A 102 -16.12 9.00 11.51
CA PRO A 102 -16.29 9.21 12.94
C PRO A 102 -17.30 8.24 13.57
#